data_AF-A0AAN5I9Y9-F1
#
_entry.id   AF-A0AAN5I9Y9-F1
#
_cell.length_a   1.000
_cell.length_b   1.000
_cell.length_c   1.000
_cell.angle_alpha   90.00
_cell.angle_beta   90.00
_cell.angle_gamma   90.00
#
_symmetry.space_group_name_H-M   'P 1'
#
loop_
_entity.id
_entity.type
_entity.pdbx_description
1 polymer ?
#
loop_
_entity_poly.entity_id
_entity_poly.type
_entity_poly.pdbx_seq_one_letter_code
_entity_poly.pdbx_strand_id
1 'polypeptide(L)'
;MKCSHSFRNSEDLLVTPSKCLVRMVPQFFGICGSITSMLAMSLERLQASRKLSTYEMSSEIHGNNLIVLHLLLTFAGVYVDYVKYDFPTRVAQCSAASVGGMQLQSALSAFFFLSALFTIFLCKKLLKKNEHIHTSEESLSMTLSESFHTSITMAGAFGFLYFKIVGFPKEVYPMFENVINLVYLQGIAMPLIFLSRHRRKIQVEKQVFETNLRSGEDLIKMHGQLLVFRLFSSAFAIACMIVLERNKGKFVARKSVKVLMNFHGLWTFLLCISTFYESALQLYAHFTIQTPSELLMTSSRCLIRMTPQFFGMTGSVTSMLVMSFERFEASTNLSDFESSPSKYGWKFIILHIILTLLGVYVDMWKYGFPARVPHCSIASVLGHIPQHALASAYFLSALFTIFFCCKLLKRNTHVLKAEESLLMTLSERYQLSENIRVLRVLLPIVISHTSIIMGGAVGFFFFDLAGFQKELYPIFEDTINLVYLQGMAMPMIFLSRYRNKRLMESRIVNTNMSTGTELIAVHD
;
A
#
# COMPACT_ATOMS: atom_id res chain seq x y z
N MET A 1 28.62 -3.92 -29.90
CA MET A 1 27.59 -3.49 -30.88
C MET A 1 27.24 -2.03 -30.63
N LYS A 2 27.65 -1.11 -31.53
CA LYS A 2 27.24 0.30 -31.50
C LYS A 2 26.02 0.45 -32.44
N CYS A 3 24.81 0.43 -31.89
CA CYS A 3 23.62 0.85 -32.65
C CYS A 3 23.47 2.37 -32.50
N SER A 4 24.09 3.12 -33.40
CA SER A 4 23.85 4.55 -33.59
C SER A 4 23.00 4.71 -34.85
N HIS A 5 21.69 4.48 -34.73
CA HIS A 5 20.74 4.99 -35.73
C HIS A 5 20.41 6.42 -35.35
N SER A 6 21.12 7.36 -35.97
CA SER A 6 20.79 8.78 -35.93
C SER A 6 19.47 8.97 -36.70
N PHE A 7 18.34 9.11 -36.00
CA PHE A 7 17.09 9.60 -36.59
C PHE A 7 17.35 11.00 -37.14
N ARG A 8 17.43 11.14 -38.46
CA ARG A 8 17.80 12.41 -39.10
C ARG A 8 16.64 13.40 -39.21
N ASN A 9 15.38 12.93 -39.19
CA ASN A 9 14.20 13.79 -39.31
C ASN A 9 13.17 13.46 -38.22
N SER A 10 12.69 14.49 -37.52
CA SER A 10 11.62 14.39 -36.51
C SER A 10 10.28 13.95 -37.09
N GLU A 11 10.09 14.06 -38.40
CA GLU A 11 8.88 13.60 -39.11
C GLU A 11 8.76 12.07 -39.13
N ASP A 12 9.87 11.33 -39.02
CA ASP A 12 9.88 9.86 -38.97
C ASP A 12 9.35 9.31 -37.64
N LEU A 13 9.24 10.16 -36.61
CA LEU A 13 8.64 9.81 -35.31
C LEU A 13 7.11 9.99 -35.29
N LEU A 14 6.52 10.57 -36.34
CA LEU A 14 5.08 10.81 -36.41
C LEU A 14 4.35 9.58 -36.98
N VAL A 15 3.38 9.08 -36.22
CA VAL A 15 2.59 7.90 -36.57
C VAL A 15 1.30 8.34 -37.27
N THR A 16 0.92 7.66 -38.35
CA THR A 16 -0.37 7.89 -39.02
C THR A 16 -1.52 7.31 -38.18
N PRO A 17 -2.71 7.92 -38.21
CA PRO A 17 -3.88 7.42 -37.47
C PRO A 17 -4.17 5.94 -37.75
N SER A 18 -4.01 5.49 -39.01
CA SER A 18 -4.15 4.07 -39.40
C SER A 18 -3.18 3.14 -38.67
N LYS A 19 -1.92 3.55 -38.47
CA LYS A 19 -0.92 2.75 -37.73
C LYS A 19 -1.21 2.73 -36.22
N CYS A 20 -1.72 3.84 -35.68
CA CYS A 20 -2.19 3.88 -34.29
C CYS A 20 -3.40 2.98 -34.08
N LEU A 21 -4.35 2.98 -35.02
CA LEU A 21 -5.52 2.12 -34.99
C LEU A 21 -5.13 0.64 -34.93
N VAL A 22 -4.26 0.19 -35.85
CA VAL A 22 -3.77 -1.19 -35.91
C VAL A 22 -3.08 -1.60 -34.60
N ARG A 23 -2.43 -0.67 -33.92
CA ARG A 23 -1.73 -0.92 -32.65
C ARG A 23 -2.65 -0.95 -31.43
N MET A 24 -3.65 -0.08 -31.37
CA MET A 24 -4.49 0.12 -30.18
C MET A 24 -5.73 -0.78 -30.17
N VAL A 25 -6.32 -1.09 -31.34
CA VAL A 25 -7.55 -1.91 -31.43
C VAL A 25 -7.40 -3.28 -30.75
N PRO A 26 -6.31 -4.06 -30.95
CA PRO A 26 -6.14 -5.33 -30.25
C PRO A 26 -6.05 -5.19 -28.72
N GLN A 27 -5.45 -4.10 -28.24
CA GLN A 27 -5.32 -3.83 -26.81
C GLN A 27 -6.67 -3.53 -26.18
N PHE A 28 -7.44 -2.65 -26.81
CA PHE A 28 -8.78 -2.30 -26.33
C PHE A 28 -9.76 -3.46 -26.47
N PHE A 29 -9.64 -4.28 -27.53
CA PHE A 29 -10.42 -5.51 -27.63
C PHE A 29 -10.15 -6.44 -26.46
N GLY A 30 -8.88 -6.58 -26.04
CA GLY A 30 -8.49 -7.32 -24.85
C GLY A 30 -9.09 -6.75 -23.56
N ILE A 31 -9.00 -5.43 -23.36
CA ILE A 31 -9.53 -4.75 -22.16
C ILE A 31 -11.06 -4.88 -22.09
N CYS A 32 -11.74 -4.43 -23.14
CA CYS A 32 -13.20 -4.43 -23.23
C CYS A 32 -13.74 -5.86 -23.09
N GLY A 33 -13.15 -6.81 -23.81
CA GLY A 33 -13.55 -8.22 -23.77
C GLY A 33 -13.37 -8.83 -22.38
N SER A 34 -12.30 -8.47 -21.68
CA SER A 34 -12.06 -8.99 -20.34
C SER A 34 -13.05 -8.48 -19.29
N ILE A 35 -13.45 -7.21 -19.38
CA ILE A 35 -14.39 -6.60 -18.43
C ILE A 35 -15.82 -7.09 -18.69
N THR A 36 -16.24 -7.16 -19.96
CA THR A 36 -17.59 -7.58 -20.33
C THR A 36 -17.80 -9.08 -20.12
N SER A 37 -16.76 -9.92 -20.25
CA SER A 37 -16.84 -11.35 -19.92
C SER A 37 -17.01 -11.59 -18.43
N MET A 38 -16.31 -10.84 -17.56
CA MET A 38 -16.55 -10.90 -16.11
C MET A 38 -17.97 -10.49 -15.73
N LEU A 39 -18.48 -9.44 -16.38
CA LEU A 39 -19.85 -9.00 -16.15
C LEU A 39 -20.86 -10.08 -16.56
N ALA A 40 -20.67 -10.70 -17.74
CA ALA A 40 -21.50 -11.79 -18.22
C ALA A 40 -21.46 -13.01 -17.27
N MET A 41 -20.27 -13.43 -16.83
CA MET A 41 -20.11 -14.53 -15.85
C MET A 41 -20.76 -14.20 -14.50
N SER A 42 -20.66 -12.95 -14.04
CA SER A 42 -21.27 -12.55 -12.77
C SER A 42 -22.80 -12.55 -12.84
N LEU A 43 -23.36 -12.12 -13.98
CA LEU A 43 -24.79 -12.16 -14.24
C LEU A 43 -25.31 -13.60 -14.38
N GLU A 44 -24.57 -14.47 -15.04
CA GLU A 44 -24.83 -15.91 -15.12
C GLU A 44 -24.95 -16.51 -13.71
N ARG A 45 -23.93 -16.29 -12.87
CA ARG A 45 -23.90 -16.82 -11.49
C ARG A 45 -25.00 -16.24 -10.62
N LEU A 46 -25.36 -14.97 -10.80
CA LEU A 46 -26.49 -14.36 -10.10
C LEU A 46 -27.81 -15.03 -10.48
N GLN A 47 -27.99 -15.33 -11.77
CA GLN A 47 -29.18 -16.03 -12.24
C GLN A 47 -29.20 -17.47 -11.75
N ALA A 48 -28.08 -18.18 -11.80
CA ALA A 48 -27.93 -19.53 -11.26
C ALA A 48 -28.31 -19.58 -9.77
N SER A 49 -27.79 -18.65 -8.96
CA SER A 49 -28.12 -18.55 -7.53
C SER A 49 -29.58 -18.17 -7.25
N ARG A 50 -30.28 -17.54 -8.20
CA ARG A 50 -31.71 -17.23 -8.06
C ARG A 50 -32.61 -18.41 -8.45
N LYS A 51 -32.15 -19.29 -9.33
CA LYS A 51 -32.94 -20.37 -9.93
C LYS A 51 -32.37 -21.76 -9.63
N LEU A 52 -31.83 -21.99 -8.44
CA LEU A 52 -31.04 -23.18 -8.10
C LEU A 52 -31.70 -24.52 -8.51
N SER A 53 -33.02 -24.65 -8.36
CA SER A 53 -33.76 -25.89 -8.69
C SER A 53 -34.14 -26.05 -10.17
N THR A 54 -34.06 -24.99 -10.98
CA THR A 54 -34.45 -24.99 -12.40
C THR A 54 -33.30 -24.62 -13.32
N TYR A 55 -32.14 -24.27 -12.76
CA TYR A 55 -30.98 -23.80 -13.52
C TYR A 55 -30.36 -24.88 -14.39
N GLU A 56 -30.27 -26.12 -13.88
CA GLU A 56 -29.78 -27.25 -14.68
C GLU A 56 -30.69 -27.58 -15.87
N MET A 57 -31.97 -27.22 -15.80
CA MET A 57 -32.94 -27.36 -16.90
C MET A 57 -33.06 -26.10 -17.77
N SER A 58 -32.52 -24.97 -17.31
CA SER A 58 -32.52 -23.70 -18.05
C SER A 58 -31.50 -23.81 -19.18
N SER A 59 -32.00 -24.03 -20.39
CA SER A 59 -31.24 -24.33 -21.60
C SER A 59 -30.11 -23.34 -21.93
N GLU A 60 -29.18 -23.84 -22.77
CA GLU A 60 -28.08 -23.14 -23.44
C GLU A 60 -28.46 -21.75 -23.99
N ILE A 61 -29.74 -21.49 -24.25
CA ILE A 61 -30.29 -20.21 -24.72
C ILE A 61 -29.86 -19.05 -23.81
N HIS A 62 -29.87 -19.23 -22.48
CA HIS A 62 -29.50 -18.13 -21.59
C HIS A 62 -27.98 -17.85 -21.60
N GLY A 63 -27.16 -18.89 -21.63
CA GLY A 63 -25.71 -18.75 -21.79
C GLY A 63 -25.36 -18.06 -23.10
N ASN A 64 -26.01 -18.45 -24.20
CA ASN A 64 -25.84 -17.83 -25.52
C ASN A 64 -26.23 -16.34 -25.51
N ASN A 65 -27.32 -15.97 -24.82
CA ASN A 65 -27.70 -14.55 -24.68
C ASN A 65 -26.64 -13.73 -23.92
N LEU A 66 -26.00 -14.30 -22.91
CA LEU A 66 -24.91 -13.63 -22.17
C LEU A 66 -23.63 -13.53 -22.99
N ILE A 67 -23.32 -14.53 -23.83
CA ILE A 67 -22.21 -14.48 -24.79
C ILE A 67 -22.46 -13.38 -25.83
N VAL A 68 -23.67 -13.30 -26.39
CA VAL A 68 -24.04 -12.24 -27.35
C VAL A 68 -23.95 -10.87 -26.71
N LEU A 69 -24.43 -10.71 -25.47
CA LEU A 69 -24.29 -9.46 -24.71
C LEU A 69 -22.82 -9.08 -24.49
N HIS A 70 -21.98 -10.04 -24.10
CA HIS A 70 -20.54 -9.84 -23.95
C HIS A 70 -19.89 -9.35 -25.25
N LEU A 71 -20.19 -9.99 -26.38
CA LEU A 71 -19.65 -9.61 -27.69
C LEU A 71 -20.14 -8.20 -28.08
N LEU A 72 -21.43 -7.92 -27.95
CA LEU A 72 -22.01 -6.60 -28.27
C LEU A 72 -21.36 -5.48 -27.43
N LEU A 73 -21.22 -5.68 -26.12
CA LEU A 73 -20.56 -4.70 -25.24
C LEU A 73 -19.08 -4.53 -25.57
N THR A 74 -18.40 -5.61 -25.97
CA THR A 74 -16.98 -5.57 -26.39
C THR A 74 -16.82 -4.77 -27.67
N PHE A 75 -17.64 -5.04 -28.68
CA PHE A 75 -17.62 -4.29 -29.94
C PHE A 75 -18.04 -2.83 -29.75
N ALA A 76 -19.03 -2.55 -28.89
CA ALA A 76 -19.41 -1.18 -28.54
C ALA A 76 -18.26 -0.43 -27.86
N GLY A 77 -17.54 -1.05 -26.92
CA GLY A 77 -16.38 -0.46 -26.26
C GLY A 77 -15.22 -0.19 -27.23
N VAL A 78 -14.95 -1.12 -28.15
CA VAL A 78 -13.93 -0.96 -29.20
C VAL A 78 -14.33 0.12 -30.21
N TYR A 79 -15.61 0.19 -30.58
CA TYR A 79 -16.12 1.24 -31.47
C TYR A 79 -16.03 2.63 -30.82
N VAL A 80 -16.35 2.73 -29.53
CA VAL A 80 -16.19 3.96 -28.76
C VAL A 80 -14.72 4.41 -28.74
N ASP A 81 -13.77 3.49 -28.55
CA ASP A 81 -12.35 3.83 -28.60
C ASP A 81 -11.88 4.11 -30.04
N TYR A 82 -12.47 3.50 -31.06
CA TYR A 82 -12.20 3.82 -32.47
C TYR A 82 -12.54 5.29 -32.79
N VAL A 83 -13.72 5.75 -32.37
CA VAL A 83 -14.22 7.13 -32.62
C VAL A 83 -13.33 8.19 -31.93
N LYS A 84 -12.55 7.81 -30.92
CA LYS A 84 -11.59 8.68 -30.22
C LYS A 84 -10.44 9.19 -31.11
N TYR A 85 -10.05 8.41 -32.14
CA TYR A 85 -8.86 8.68 -32.95
C TYR A 85 -9.12 9.48 -34.24
N ASP A 86 -10.22 10.21 -34.31
CA ASP A 86 -10.53 11.08 -35.45
C ASP A 86 -9.64 12.34 -35.45
N PHE A 87 -8.41 12.17 -35.94
CA PHE A 87 -7.41 13.24 -36.09
C PHE A 87 -7.10 13.53 -37.55
N PRO A 88 -7.09 14.80 -37.97
CA PRO A 88 -6.74 15.18 -39.34
C PRO A 88 -5.23 15.14 -39.63
N THR A 89 -4.36 15.01 -38.62
CA THR A 89 -2.89 15.12 -38.78
C THR A 89 -2.12 14.00 -38.08
N ARG A 90 -0.84 13.82 -38.46
CA ARG A 90 0.07 12.82 -37.87
C ARG A 90 0.42 13.21 -36.42
N VAL A 91 0.46 12.22 -35.52
CA VAL A 91 0.73 12.44 -34.08
C VAL A 91 2.00 11.70 -33.65
N ALA A 92 2.77 12.29 -32.74
CA ALA A 92 4.02 11.68 -32.24
C ALA A 92 3.78 10.40 -31.42
N GLN A 93 2.60 10.27 -30.81
CA GLN A 93 2.22 9.10 -30.02
C GLN A 93 0.72 8.81 -30.16
N CYS A 94 0.36 7.52 -30.18
CA CYS A 94 -1.01 7.03 -30.32
C CYS A 94 -1.91 7.25 -29.08
N SER A 95 -1.42 7.99 -28.09
CA SER A 95 -2.09 8.32 -26.83
C SER A 95 -2.90 9.62 -26.90
N ALA A 96 -2.71 10.42 -27.95
CA ALA A 96 -3.51 11.62 -28.16
C ALA A 96 -4.99 11.23 -28.36
N ALA A 97 -5.90 11.94 -27.69
CA ALA A 97 -7.35 11.81 -27.88
C ALA A 97 -7.94 13.15 -28.36
N SER A 98 -8.89 13.13 -29.30
CA SER A 98 -9.62 14.36 -29.67
C SER A 98 -10.40 14.88 -28.44
N VAL A 99 -10.79 16.15 -28.42
CA VAL A 99 -11.51 16.71 -27.26
C VAL A 99 -12.82 15.95 -27.00
N GLY A 100 -13.55 15.58 -28.06
CA GLY A 100 -14.71 14.69 -27.97
C GLY A 100 -14.33 13.27 -27.54
N GLY A 101 -13.24 12.73 -28.07
CA GLY A 101 -12.71 11.41 -27.69
C GLY A 101 -12.32 11.31 -26.21
N MET A 102 -11.83 12.38 -25.59
CA MET A 102 -11.50 12.41 -24.15
C MET A 102 -12.75 12.27 -23.26
N GLN A 103 -13.86 12.89 -23.65
CA GLN A 103 -15.13 12.77 -22.90
C GLN A 103 -15.67 11.35 -23.01
N LEU A 104 -15.64 10.79 -24.22
CA LEU A 104 -16.10 9.43 -24.49
C LEU A 104 -15.23 8.37 -23.78
N GLN A 105 -13.90 8.56 -23.77
CA GLN A 105 -12.97 7.70 -23.01
C GLN A 105 -13.20 7.80 -21.49
N SER A 106 -13.50 9.01 -20.98
CA SER A 106 -13.81 9.20 -19.56
C SER A 106 -15.11 8.48 -19.19
N ALA A 107 -16.13 8.56 -20.05
CA ALA A 107 -17.39 7.85 -19.86
C ALA A 107 -17.21 6.32 -19.91
N LEU A 108 -16.42 5.83 -20.88
CA LEU A 108 -16.11 4.40 -21.00
C LEU A 108 -15.31 3.89 -19.78
N SER A 109 -14.33 4.67 -19.31
CA SER A 109 -13.54 4.33 -18.11
C SER A 109 -14.40 4.31 -16.85
N ALA A 110 -15.34 5.26 -16.72
CA ALA A 110 -16.30 5.28 -15.63
C ALA A 110 -17.26 4.07 -15.68
N PHE A 111 -17.73 3.71 -16.88
CA PHE A 111 -18.53 2.51 -17.09
C PHE A 111 -17.78 1.25 -16.67
N PHE A 112 -16.53 1.08 -17.11
CA PHE A 112 -15.69 -0.06 -16.72
C PHE A 112 -15.45 -0.15 -15.21
N PHE A 113 -15.20 1.00 -14.56
CA PHE A 113 -15.04 1.06 -13.11
C PHE A 113 -16.33 0.65 -12.40
N LEU A 114 -17.48 1.16 -12.84
CA LEU A 114 -18.79 0.79 -12.28
C LEU A 114 -19.14 -0.68 -12.52
N SER A 115 -18.85 -1.24 -13.69
CA SER A 115 -19.04 -2.66 -13.98
C SER A 115 -18.16 -3.56 -13.11
N ALA A 116 -16.91 -3.16 -12.86
CA ALA A 116 -16.02 -3.88 -11.94
C ALA A 116 -16.53 -3.84 -10.50
N LEU A 117 -16.91 -2.66 -9.99
CA LEU A 117 -17.51 -2.53 -8.65
C LEU A 117 -18.81 -3.33 -8.50
N PHE A 118 -19.66 -3.31 -9.52
CA PHE A 118 -20.90 -4.09 -9.55
C PHE A 118 -20.60 -5.59 -9.48
N THR A 119 -19.62 -6.07 -10.23
CA THR A 119 -19.15 -7.46 -10.22
C THR A 119 -18.67 -7.88 -8.83
N ILE A 120 -17.83 -7.06 -8.17
CA ILE A 120 -17.37 -7.30 -6.79
C ILE A 120 -18.55 -7.42 -5.83
N PHE A 121 -19.46 -6.46 -5.90
CA PHE A 121 -20.63 -6.40 -5.03
C PHE A 121 -21.50 -7.64 -5.21
N LEU A 122 -21.74 -8.06 -6.46
CA LEU A 122 -22.47 -9.29 -6.78
C LEU A 122 -21.78 -10.51 -6.19
N CYS A 123 -20.47 -10.68 -6.46
CA CYS A 123 -19.71 -11.84 -5.98
C CYS A 123 -19.73 -11.92 -4.46
N LYS A 124 -19.55 -10.79 -3.75
CA LYS A 124 -19.62 -10.75 -2.29
C LYS A 124 -21.02 -11.10 -1.77
N LYS A 125 -22.07 -10.60 -2.42
CA LYS A 125 -23.46 -10.89 -2.06
C LYS A 125 -23.82 -12.36 -2.30
N LEU A 126 -23.36 -12.94 -3.41
CA LEU A 126 -23.53 -14.35 -3.74
C LEU A 126 -22.77 -15.26 -2.78
N LEU A 127 -21.54 -14.90 -2.43
CA LEU A 127 -20.71 -15.63 -1.47
C LEU A 127 -21.39 -15.67 -0.10
N LYS A 128 -21.83 -14.53 0.42
CA LYS A 128 -22.56 -14.47 1.69
C LYS A 128 -23.89 -15.25 1.67
N LYS A 129 -24.58 -15.28 0.52
CA LYS A 129 -25.83 -16.06 0.37
C LYS A 129 -25.56 -17.57 0.33
N ASN A 130 -24.49 -17.99 -0.34
CA ASN A 130 -24.12 -19.40 -0.48
C ASN A 130 -23.45 -19.95 0.78
N GLU A 131 -22.71 -19.14 1.52
CA GLU A 131 -22.12 -19.47 2.83
C GLU A 131 -23.20 -19.84 3.87
N HIS A 132 -24.41 -19.31 3.72
CA HIS A 132 -25.55 -19.66 4.58
C HIS A 132 -26.23 -20.98 4.19
N ILE A 133 -25.99 -21.47 2.97
CA ILE A 133 -26.60 -22.69 2.39
C ILE A 133 -25.63 -23.89 2.45
N HIS A 134 -24.33 -23.64 2.43
CA HIS A 134 -23.29 -24.67 2.50
C HIS A 134 -22.53 -24.62 3.83
N THR A 135 -22.90 -25.53 4.75
CA THR A 135 -22.04 -25.97 5.86
C THR A 135 -21.07 -27.08 5.47
N SER A 136 -20.93 -27.41 4.17
CA SER A 136 -19.92 -28.35 3.67
C SER A 136 -18.89 -27.66 2.75
N GLU A 137 -17.61 -27.90 3.04
CA GLU A 137 -16.44 -27.07 2.72
C GLU A 137 -15.97 -26.99 1.24
N GLU A 138 -16.68 -27.55 0.26
CA GLU A 138 -16.04 -27.86 -1.03
C GLU A 138 -16.27 -26.90 -2.22
N SER A 139 -17.08 -25.83 -2.12
CA SER A 139 -17.45 -25.02 -3.32
C SER A 139 -16.78 -23.65 -3.49
N LEU A 140 -15.83 -23.25 -2.63
CA LEU A 140 -15.28 -21.88 -2.63
C LEU A 140 -14.25 -21.55 -3.75
N SER A 141 -13.85 -22.53 -4.56
CA SER A 141 -12.60 -22.49 -5.34
C SER A 141 -12.64 -21.66 -6.65
N MET A 142 -13.82 -21.28 -7.15
CA MET A 142 -13.98 -20.55 -8.43
C MET A 142 -13.88 -19.02 -8.30
N THR A 143 -13.71 -18.49 -7.08
CA THR A 143 -13.76 -17.04 -6.74
C THR A 143 -12.41 -16.32 -6.86
N LEU A 144 -11.29 -17.05 -6.84
CA LEU A 144 -9.95 -16.46 -6.78
C LEU A 144 -9.51 -15.82 -8.12
N SER A 145 -9.92 -16.43 -9.24
CA SER A 145 -9.65 -15.94 -10.60
C SER A 145 -10.30 -14.58 -10.86
N GLU A 146 -11.54 -14.43 -10.38
CA GLU A 146 -12.34 -13.20 -10.49
C GLU A 146 -11.81 -12.10 -9.57
N SER A 147 -11.37 -12.45 -8.36
CA SER A 147 -10.76 -11.51 -7.41
C SER A 147 -9.42 -10.95 -7.92
N PHE A 148 -8.58 -11.80 -8.52
CA PHE A 148 -7.30 -11.38 -9.10
C PHE A 148 -7.48 -10.40 -10.27
N HIS A 149 -8.38 -10.74 -11.21
CA HIS A 149 -8.71 -9.88 -12.34
C HIS A 149 -9.25 -8.51 -11.87
N THR A 150 -10.21 -8.55 -10.94
CA THR A 150 -10.79 -7.35 -10.35
C THR A 150 -9.72 -6.47 -9.71
N SER A 151 -8.77 -7.05 -8.97
CA SER A 151 -7.71 -6.32 -8.27
C SER A 151 -6.77 -5.61 -9.26
N ILE A 152 -6.42 -6.25 -10.37
CA ILE A 152 -5.60 -5.65 -11.43
C ILE A 152 -6.36 -4.52 -12.13
N THR A 153 -7.64 -4.74 -12.46
CA THR A 153 -8.50 -3.73 -13.10
C THR A 153 -8.69 -2.50 -12.19
N MET A 154 -8.88 -2.73 -10.88
CA MET A 154 -8.95 -1.68 -9.88
C MET A 154 -7.63 -0.93 -9.74
N ALA A 155 -6.50 -1.62 -9.67
CA ALA A 155 -5.18 -0.99 -9.60
C ALA A 155 -4.90 -0.08 -10.82
N GLY A 156 -5.29 -0.52 -12.03
CA GLY A 156 -5.21 0.30 -13.23
C GLY A 156 -6.10 1.53 -13.19
N ALA A 157 -7.36 1.38 -12.78
CA ALA A 157 -8.31 2.49 -12.63
C ALA A 157 -7.88 3.49 -11.55
N PHE A 158 -7.38 3.01 -10.40
CA PHE A 158 -6.84 3.84 -9.33
C PHE A 158 -5.57 4.57 -9.74
N GLY A 159 -4.67 3.92 -10.48
CA GLY A 159 -3.50 4.56 -11.07
C GLY A 159 -3.93 5.75 -11.94
N PHE A 160 -4.84 5.53 -12.89
CA PHE A 160 -5.33 6.58 -13.78
C PHE A 160 -6.01 7.74 -13.03
N LEU A 161 -6.87 7.43 -12.05
CA LEU A 161 -7.54 8.43 -11.23
C LEU A 161 -6.54 9.23 -10.38
N TYR A 162 -5.54 8.56 -9.81
CA TYR A 162 -4.46 9.18 -9.04
C TYR A 162 -3.68 10.18 -9.88
N PHE A 163 -3.28 9.84 -11.11
CA PHE A 163 -2.57 10.76 -12.00
C PHE A 163 -3.40 12.01 -12.34
N LYS A 164 -4.70 11.83 -12.60
CA LYS A 164 -5.64 12.93 -12.82
C LYS A 164 -5.78 13.84 -11.60
N ILE A 165 -5.81 13.28 -10.39
CA ILE A 165 -5.90 14.04 -9.14
C ILE A 165 -4.59 14.78 -8.82
N VAL A 166 -3.44 14.19 -9.13
CA VAL A 166 -2.12 14.78 -8.86
C VAL A 166 -1.77 15.88 -9.89
N GLY A 167 -2.48 15.93 -11.02
CA GLY A 167 -2.29 16.99 -12.02
C GLY A 167 -1.00 16.82 -12.81
N PHE A 168 -0.60 15.57 -13.09
CA PHE A 168 0.56 15.33 -13.94
C PHE A 168 0.36 15.93 -15.34
N PRO A 169 1.44 16.41 -15.99
CA PRO A 169 1.35 16.89 -17.36
C PRO A 169 0.85 15.77 -18.27
N LYS A 170 -0.09 16.08 -19.17
CA LYS A 170 -0.70 15.09 -20.07
C LYS A 170 0.32 14.43 -20.98
N GLU A 171 1.48 15.06 -21.23
CA GLU A 171 2.54 14.48 -22.04
C GLU A 171 3.21 13.25 -21.38
N VAL A 172 3.06 13.05 -20.07
CA VAL A 172 3.68 11.93 -19.34
C VAL A 172 2.77 10.70 -19.25
N TYR A 173 1.46 10.87 -19.48
CA TYR A 173 0.46 9.81 -19.43
C TYR A 173 0.78 8.60 -20.31
N PRO A 174 1.31 8.75 -21.54
CA PRO A 174 1.60 7.63 -22.44
C PRO A 174 2.73 6.74 -21.93
N MET A 175 3.65 7.32 -21.16
CA MET A 175 4.76 6.61 -20.52
C MET A 175 4.24 5.69 -19.42
N PHE A 176 3.21 6.13 -18.69
CA PHE A 176 2.56 5.37 -17.64
C PHE A 176 1.46 4.42 -18.16
N GLU A 177 0.77 4.76 -19.24
CA GLU A 177 -0.23 3.90 -19.89
C GLU A 177 0.38 2.56 -20.30
N ASN A 178 1.61 2.57 -20.83
CA ASN A 178 2.35 1.35 -21.15
C ASN A 178 2.80 0.55 -19.91
N VAL A 179 2.98 1.21 -18.75
CA VAL A 179 3.34 0.57 -17.47
C VAL A 179 2.09 0.03 -16.74
N ILE A 180 0.95 0.68 -16.93
CA ILE A 180 -0.34 0.37 -16.28
C ILE A 180 -1.19 -0.60 -17.10
N ASN A 181 -0.96 -0.71 -18.42
CA ASN A 181 -1.56 -1.74 -19.29
C ASN A 181 -1.00 -3.14 -18.97
N LEU A 182 -1.23 -3.59 -17.74
CA LEU A 182 -1.04 -4.94 -17.19
C LEU A 182 -2.00 -5.97 -17.83
N VAL A 183 -2.79 -5.55 -18.82
CA VAL A 183 -3.76 -6.38 -19.56
C VAL A 183 -3.04 -7.49 -20.33
N TYR A 184 -1.83 -7.22 -20.83
CA TYR A 184 -0.96 -8.25 -21.42
C TYR A 184 -0.51 -9.29 -20.38
N LEU A 185 -0.24 -8.84 -19.14
CA LEU A 185 0.06 -9.73 -18.03
C LEU A 185 -1.16 -10.60 -17.70
N GLN A 186 -2.37 -10.08 -17.86
CA GLN A 186 -3.61 -10.79 -17.60
C GLN A 186 -3.92 -11.88 -18.64
N GLY A 187 -3.68 -11.59 -19.93
CA GLY A 187 -3.84 -12.56 -21.03
C GLY A 187 -2.84 -13.72 -20.98
N ILE A 188 -1.67 -13.50 -20.35
CA ILE A 188 -0.64 -14.53 -20.14
C ILE A 188 -0.85 -15.24 -18.78
N ALA A 189 -1.19 -14.50 -17.72
CA ALA A 189 -1.33 -15.05 -16.38
C ALA A 189 -2.54 -15.98 -16.24
N MET A 190 -3.69 -15.70 -16.86
CA MET A 190 -4.89 -16.54 -16.70
C MET A 190 -4.70 -17.97 -17.24
N PRO A 191 -4.22 -18.18 -18.49
CA PRO A 191 -3.91 -19.51 -18.99
C PRO A 191 -2.78 -20.21 -18.19
N LEU A 192 -1.78 -19.47 -17.72
CA LEU A 192 -0.68 -20.02 -16.91
C LEU A 192 -1.11 -20.37 -15.47
N ILE A 193 -2.02 -19.62 -14.87
CA ILE A 193 -2.64 -19.95 -13.57
C ILE A 193 -3.49 -21.21 -13.72
N PHE A 194 -4.26 -21.33 -14.80
CA PHE A 194 -5.07 -22.50 -15.08
C PHE A 194 -4.20 -23.75 -15.37
N LEU A 195 -3.19 -23.64 -16.23
CA LEU A 195 -2.27 -24.72 -16.57
C LEU A 195 -1.33 -25.10 -15.42
N SER A 196 -0.84 -24.13 -14.64
CA SER A 196 0.00 -24.41 -13.46
C SER A 196 -0.79 -25.06 -12.33
N ARG A 197 -2.10 -24.77 -12.19
CA ARG A 197 -2.98 -25.46 -11.23
C ARG A 197 -3.27 -26.89 -11.65
N HIS A 198 -3.55 -27.11 -12.93
CA HIS A 198 -3.78 -28.46 -13.46
C HIS A 198 -2.50 -29.32 -13.38
N ARG A 199 -1.32 -28.74 -13.62
CA ARG A 199 -0.03 -29.44 -13.47
C ARG A 199 0.39 -29.60 -12.00
N ARG A 200 0.16 -28.62 -11.12
CA ARG A 200 0.44 -28.72 -9.68
C ARG A 200 -0.37 -29.82 -9.01
N LYS A 201 -1.66 -29.96 -9.32
CA LYS A 201 -2.49 -31.02 -8.71
C LYS A 201 -1.93 -32.42 -8.98
N ILE A 202 -1.40 -32.64 -10.19
CA ILE A 202 -0.88 -33.95 -10.64
C ILE A 202 0.58 -34.19 -10.22
N GLN A 203 1.41 -33.15 -10.10
CA GLN A 203 2.82 -33.27 -9.67
C GLN A 203 3.01 -33.26 -8.14
N VAL A 204 2.18 -32.53 -7.39
CA VAL A 204 2.29 -32.39 -5.93
C VAL A 204 1.96 -33.70 -5.21
N GLU A 205 1.05 -34.52 -5.72
CA GLU A 205 0.72 -35.82 -5.10
C GLU A 205 1.86 -36.87 -5.21
N LYS A 206 2.81 -36.70 -6.14
CA LYS A 206 3.91 -37.67 -6.36
C LYS A 206 5.31 -37.18 -5.95
N GLN A 207 5.57 -35.86 -5.90
CA GLN A 207 6.88 -35.31 -5.51
C GLN A 207 7.00 -34.93 -4.02
N VAL A 208 5.90 -34.87 -3.27
CA VAL A 208 5.90 -34.43 -1.87
C VAL A 208 6.63 -35.41 -0.94
N PHE A 209 6.80 -36.68 -1.29
CA PHE A 209 7.45 -37.64 -0.38
C PHE A 209 8.99 -37.64 -0.44
N GLU A 210 9.60 -37.43 -1.61
CA GLU A 210 11.08 -37.48 -1.77
C GLU A 210 11.76 -36.10 -1.72
N THR A 211 11.06 -35.01 -2.05
CA THR A 211 11.63 -33.65 -2.09
C THR A 211 11.66 -32.97 -0.70
N ASN A 212 10.95 -33.51 0.29
CA ASN A 212 10.81 -32.92 1.62
C ASN A 212 12.09 -32.90 2.46
N LEU A 213 13.04 -33.82 2.22
CA LEU A 213 14.32 -33.84 2.96
C LEU A 213 15.32 -32.80 2.42
N ARG A 214 15.41 -32.62 1.10
CA ARG A 214 16.32 -31.64 0.47
C ARG A 214 15.81 -30.20 0.54
N SER A 215 14.49 -30.02 0.46
CA SER A 215 13.82 -28.71 0.62
C SER A 215 13.95 -28.15 2.04
N GLY A 216 13.99 -29.03 3.06
CA GLY A 216 14.15 -28.63 4.45
C GLY A 216 15.49 -27.93 4.73
N GLU A 217 16.60 -28.47 4.20
CA GLU A 217 17.94 -27.86 4.36
C GLU A 217 18.03 -26.47 3.72
N ASP A 218 17.50 -26.32 2.50
CA ASP A 218 17.49 -25.02 1.80
C ASP A 218 16.60 -23.99 2.52
N LEU A 219 15.45 -24.43 3.05
CA LEU A 219 14.56 -23.56 3.83
C LEU A 219 15.21 -23.11 5.14
N ILE A 220 15.89 -24.01 5.85
CA ILE A 220 16.66 -23.70 7.06
C ILE A 220 17.76 -22.69 6.73
N LYS A 221 18.49 -22.89 5.63
CA LYS A 221 19.56 -21.98 5.19
C LYS A 221 19.02 -20.59 4.85
N MET A 222 17.93 -20.50 4.09
CA MET A 222 17.29 -19.22 3.78
C MET A 222 16.75 -18.52 5.03
N HIS A 223 16.12 -19.26 5.93
CA HIS A 223 15.63 -18.70 7.19
C HIS A 223 16.78 -18.19 8.07
N GLY A 224 17.89 -18.93 8.16
CA GLY A 224 19.10 -18.48 8.85
C GLY A 224 19.66 -17.17 8.28
N GLN A 225 19.71 -17.02 6.95
CA GLN A 225 20.13 -15.77 6.30
C GLN A 225 19.20 -14.60 6.63
N LEU A 226 17.88 -14.85 6.64
CA LEU A 226 16.88 -13.86 7.02
C LEU A 226 17.04 -13.41 8.48
N LEU A 227 17.25 -14.34 9.41
CA LEU A 227 17.47 -14.03 10.82
C LEU A 227 18.72 -13.18 11.02
N VAL A 228 19.81 -13.51 10.33
CA VAL A 228 21.05 -12.72 10.34
C VAL A 228 20.80 -11.32 9.79
N PHE A 229 20.08 -11.18 8.66
CA PHE A 229 19.70 -9.88 8.12
C PHE A 229 18.88 -9.06 9.12
N ARG A 230 17.86 -9.65 9.75
CA ARG A 230 17.02 -8.97 10.76
C ARG A 230 17.82 -8.55 11.98
N LEU A 231 18.72 -9.40 12.45
CA LEU A 231 19.59 -9.09 13.58
C LEU A 231 20.45 -7.85 13.29
N PHE A 232 21.16 -7.82 12.16
CA PHE A 232 22.03 -6.70 11.82
C PHE A 232 21.25 -5.41 11.49
N SER A 233 20.17 -5.52 10.73
CA SER A 233 19.36 -4.35 10.35
C SER A 233 18.62 -3.75 11.55
N SER A 234 18.12 -4.57 12.49
CA SER A 234 17.53 -4.07 13.74
C SER A 234 18.57 -3.46 14.68
N ALA A 235 19.78 -4.02 14.78
CA ALA A 235 20.89 -3.41 15.53
C ALA A 235 21.25 -2.03 14.96
N PHE A 236 21.33 -1.91 13.63
CA PHE A 236 21.58 -0.64 12.97
C PHE A 236 20.41 0.35 13.17
N ALA A 237 19.17 -0.12 13.15
CA ALA A 237 17.99 0.69 13.47
C ALA A 237 18.04 1.23 14.92
N ILE A 238 18.42 0.40 15.90
CA ILE A 238 18.63 0.81 17.30
C ILE A 238 19.67 1.93 17.37
N ALA A 239 20.81 1.78 16.69
CA ALA A 239 21.84 2.82 16.64
C ALA A 239 21.31 4.12 16.02
N CYS A 240 20.57 4.03 14.90
CA CYS A 240 19.93 5.18 14.25
C CYS A 240 18.96 5.90 15.19
N MET A 241 18.14 5.15 15.94
CA MET A 241 17.19 5.72 16.89
C MET A 241 17.88 6.39 18.08
N ILE A 242 18.98 5.84 18.59
CA ILE A 242 19.82 6.49 19.63
C ILE A 242 20.39 7.82 19.11
N VAL A 243 20.86 7.85 17.86
CA VAL A 243 21.35 9.08 17.23
C VAL A 243 20.24 10.12 17.08
N LEU A 244 19.04 9.71 16.67
CA LEU A 244 17.88 10.59 16.58
C LEU A 244 17.53 11.19 17.95
N GLU A 245 17.50 10.36 19.00
CA GLU A 245 17.18 10.78 20.36
C GLU A 245 18.21 11.79 20.91
N ARG A 246 19.50 11.57 20.64
CA ARG A 246 20.57 12.55 20.98
C ARG A 246 20.41 13.87 20.23
N ASN A 247 19.80 13.87 19.05
CA ASN A 247 19.58 15.06 18.23
C ASN A 247 18.19 15.69 18.40
N LYS A 248 17.32 15.16 19.28
CA LYS A 248 15.93 15.64 19.43
C LYS A 248 15.83 17.11 19.82
N GLY A 249 16.81 17.65 20.55
CA GLY A 249 16.86 19.06 20.94
C GLY A 249 16.92 20.02 19.74
N LYS A 250 17.39 19.54 18.59
CA LYS A 250 17.45 20.32 17.34
C LYS A 250 16.09 20.42 16.65
N PHE A 251 15.10 19.62 17.05
CA PHE A 251 13.76 19.69 16.49
C PHE A 251 12.98 20.84 17.12
N VAL A 252 12.63 21.82 16.30
CA VAL A 252 11.78 22.94 16.70
C VAL A 252 10.35 22.60 16.33
N ALA A 253 9.54 22.28 17.34
CA ALA A 253 8.11 22.00 17.24
C ALA A 253 7.44 22.29 18.59
N ARG A 254 6.12 22.42 18.59
CA ARG A 254 5.32 22.57 19.81
C ARG A 254 5.53 21.39 20.77
N LYS A 255 5.40 21.66 22.07
CA LYS A 255 5.57 20.66 23.15
C LYS A 255 4.68 19.42 22.96
N SER A 256 3.42 19.59 22.54
CA SER A 256 2.48 18.50 22.28
C SER A 256 3.02 17.51 21.24
N VAL A 257 3.40 18.00 20.06
CA VAL A 257 3.98 17.18 18.99
C VAL A 257 5.30 16.56 19.41
N LYS A 258 6.15 17.28 20.13
CA LYS A 258 7.40 16.71 20.65
C LYS A 258 7.13 15.50 21.53
N VAL A 259 6.14 15.58 22.41
CA VAL A 259 5.77 14.45 23.27
C VAL A 259 5.20 13.29 22.43
N LEU A 260 4.29 13.56 21.49
CA LEU A 260 3.75 12.51 20.61
C LEU A 260 4.84 11.86 19.73
N MET A 261 5.79 12.66 19.23
CA MET A 261 6.93 12.18 18.46
C MET A 261 7.89 11.35 19.31
N ASN A 262 8.08 11.70 20.58
CA ASN A 262 8.85 10.90 21.53
C ASN A 262 8.15 9.55 21.80
N PHE A 263 6.83 9.54 21.96
CA PHE A 263 6.08 8.28 22.06
C PHE A 263 6.23 7.45 20.78
N HIS A 264 6.07 8.04 19.59
CA HIS A 264 6.30 7.34 18.33
C HIS A 264 7.72 6.75 18.27
N GLY A 265 8.74 7.54 18.61
CA GLY A 265 10.12 7.10 18.69
C GLY A 265 10.33 5.97 19.70
N LEU A 266 9.68 6.02 20.87
CA LEU A 266 9.70 4.96 21.88
C LEU A 266 9.10 3.66 21.34
N TRP A 267 7.95 3.71 20.67
CA TRP A 267 7.32 2.51 20.09
C TRP A 267 8.17 1.90 18.98
N THR A 268 8.74 2.73 18.10
CA THR A 268 9.67 2.28 17.07
C THR A 268 10.94 1.68 17.68
N PHE A 269 11.48 2.30 18.73
CA PHE A 269 12.65 1.77 19.44
C PHE A 269 12.36 0.43 20.11
N LEU A 270 11.22 0.31 20.80
CA LEU A 270 10.75 -0.94 21.39
C LEU A 270 10.60 -2.02 20.32
N LEU A 271 10.03 -1.70 19.15
CA LEU A 271 9.92 -2.64 18.03
C LEU A 271 11.29 -3.11 17.52
N CYS A 272 12.27 -2.21 17.43
CA CYS A 272 13.63 -2.55 17.01
C CYS A 272 14.33 -3.45 18.02
N ILE A 273 14.27 -3.13 19.33
CA ILE A 273 14.82 -3.97 20.40
C ILE A 273 14.16 -5.34 20.41
N SER A 274 12.83 -5.38 20.30
CA SER A 274 12.08 -6.64 20.31
C SER A 274 12.45 -7.50 19.11
N THR A 275 12.63 -6.90 17.93
CA THR A 275 13.08 -7.62 16.73
C THR A 275 14.51 -8.15 16.91
N PHE A 276 15.42 -7.33 17.43
CA PHE A 276 16.81 -7.72 17.69
C PHE A 276 16.88 -8.89 18.67
N TYR A 277 16.18 -8.78 19.80
CA TYR A 277 16.12 -9.81 20.84
C TYR A 277 15.55 -11.12 20.29
N GLU A 278 14.44 -11.05 19.55
CA GLU A 278 13.80 -12.23 18.97
C GLU A 278 14.68 -12.91 17.92
N SER A 279 15.31 -12.14 17.02
CA SER A 279 16.25 -12.69 16.04
C SER A 279 17.49 -13.29 16.70
N ALA A 280 18.02 -12.68 17.77
CA ALA A 280 19.14 -13.22 18.52
C ALA A 280 18.79 -14.54 19.22
N LEU A 281 17.63 -14.60 19.86
CA LEU A 281 17.15 -15.83 20.51
C LEU A 281 16.89 -16.96 19.51
N GLN A 282 16.28 -16.66 18.36
CA GLN A 282 16.03 -17.66 17.31
C GLN A 282 17.33 -18.16 16.71
N LEU A 283 18.29 -17.26 16.44
CA LEU A 283 19.60 -17.63 15.94
C LEU A 283 20.38 -18.48 16.97
N TYR A 284 20.32 -18.12 18.25
CA TYR A 284 20.89 -18.92 19.33
C TYR A 284 20.27 -20.32 19.38
N ALA A 285 18.94 -20.40 19.38
CA ALA A 285 18.23 -21.68 19.37
C ALA A 285 18.62 -22.54 18.16
N HIS A 286 18.77 -21.95 16.97
CA HIS A 286 19.24 -22.66 15.77
C HIS A 286 20.65 -23.21 15.92
N PHE A 287 21.55 -22.54 16.65
CA PHE A 287 22.91 -23.02 16.88
C PHE A 287 23.04 -24.03 18.00
N THR A 288 22.14 -24.01 18.99
CA THR A 288 22.23 -24.88 20.18
C THR A 288 21.28 -26.07 20.17
N ILE A 289 20.39 -26.18 19.19
CA ILE A 289 19.39 -27.25 19.14
C ILE A 289 20.05 -28.62 19.02
N GLN A 290 19.74 -29.52 19.95
CA GLN A 290 20.17 -30.91 19.88
C GLN A 290 19.04 -31.81 19.39
N THR A 291 17.80 -31.48 19.77
CA THR A 291 16.60 -32.22 19.37
C THR A 291 15.51 -31.30 18.81
N PRO A 292 14.78 -31.69 17.74
CA PRO A 292 13.76 -30.83 17.13
C PRO A 292 12.63 -30.39 18.08
N SER A 293 12.37 -31.16 19.14
CA SER A 293 11.35 -30.87 20.16
C SER A 293 11.71 -29.66 21.02
N GLU A 294 12.99 -29.30 21.14
CA GLU A 294 13.45 -28.10 21.86
C GLU A 294 13.04 -26.80 21.16
N LEU A 295 12.77 -26.86 19.85
CA LEU A 295 12.28 -25.71 19.08
C LEU A 295 10.81 -25.38 19.42
N LEU A 296 10.07 -26.34 19.96
CA LEU A 296 8.63 -26.21 20.20
C LEU A 296 8.34 -25.30 21.41
N MET A 297 7.80 -24.12 21.15
CA MET A 297 7.37 -23.14 22.12
C MET A 297 5.90 -23.35 22.54
N THR A 298 5.60 -23.10 23.82
CA THR A 298 4.22 -23.02 24.30
C THR A 298 3.61 -21.68 23.92
N SER A 299 2.27 -21.62 23.79
CA SER A 299 1.56 -20.38 23.44
C SER A 299 1.83 -19.25 24.44
N SER A 300 1.97 -19.56 25.73
CA SER A 300 2.31 -18.57 26.76
C SER A 300 3.68 -17.96 26.57
N ARG A 301 4.70 -18.77 26.23
CA ARG A 301 6.05 -18.27 25.93
C ARG A 301 6.03 -17.39 24.68
N CYS A 302 5.31 -17.80 23.64
CA CYS A 302 5.15 -17.00 22.45
C CYS A 302 4.43 -15.68 22.70
N LEU A 303 3.35 -15.69 23.49
CA LEU A 303 2.63 -14.46 23.86
C LEU A 303 3.55 -13.47 24.57
N ILE A 304 4.34 -13.93 25.55
CA ILE A 304 5.30 -13.08 26.28
C ILE A 304 6.34 -12.48 25.33
N ARG A 305 6.87 -13.28 24.40
CA ARG A 305 7.87 -12.86 23.41
C ARG A 305 7.30 -11.85 22.39
N MET A 306 6.06 -12.03 21.97
CA MET A 306 5.41 -11.18 20.96
C MET A 306 4.78 -9.90 21.52
N THR A 307 4.45 -9.87 22.81
CA THR A 307 3.79 -8.71 23.45
C THR A 307 4.56 -7.40 23.23
N PRO A 308 5.90 -7.32 23.43
CA PRO A 308 6.66 -6.12 23.11
C PRO A 308 6.54 -5.67 21.65
N GLN A 309 6.47 -6.61 20.70
CA GLN A 309 6.29 -6.29 19.28
C GLN A 309 4.88 -5.75 19.00
N PHE A 310 3.83 -6.29 19.65
CA PHE A 310 2.48 -5.75 19.55
C PHE A 310 2.43 -4.28 20.02
N PHE A 311 3.03 -3.98 21.17
CA PHE A 311 3.14 -2.60 21.65
C PHE A 311 3.87 -1.70 20.65
N GLY A 312 5.00 -2.14 20.12
CA GLY A 312 5.78 -1.39 19.13
C GLY A 312 4.99 -1.12 17.85
N MET A 313 4.32 -2.14 17.30
CA MET A 313 3.56 -2.04 16.07
C MET A 313 2.30 -1.17 16.24
N THR A 314 1.42 -1.53 17.18
CA THR A 314 0.18 -0.79 17.46
C THR A 314 0.49 0.65 17.87
N GLY A 315 1.46 0.85 18.76
CA GLY A 315 1.87 2.17 19.22
C GLY A 315 2.43 3.03 18.09
N SER A 316 3.18 2.45 17.15
CA SER A 316 3.71 3.20 16.00
C SER A 316 2.59 3.68 15.05
N VAL A 317 1.59 2.84 14.75
CA VAL A 317 0.47 3.19 13.85
C VAL A 317 -0.45 4.23 14.51
N THR A 318 -0.88 3.97 15.74
CA THR A 318 -1.80 4.84 16.47
C THR A 318 -1.20 6.22 16.76
N SER A 319 0.11 6.31 17.03
CA SER A 319 0.78 7.60 17.25
C SER A 319 0.78 8.48 16.00
N MET A 320 0.91 7.91 14.80
CA MET A 320 0.80 8.68 13.56
C MET A 320 -0.61 9.23 13.33
N LEU A 321 -1.63 8.41 13.59
CA LEU A 321 -3.03 8.82 13.51
C LEU A 321 -3.31 9.98 14.49
N VAL A 322 -2.89 9.84 15.74
CA VAL A 322 -3.09 10.86 16.78
C VAL A 322 -2.32 12.13 16.48
N MET A 323 -1.06 12.05 16.00
CA MET A 323 -0.33 13.24 15.53
C MET A 323 -1.07 13.96 14.39
N SER A 324 -1.74 13.22 13.50
CA SER A 324 -2.51 13.81 12.41
C SER A 324 -3.77 14.52 12.91
N PHE A 325 -4.46 13.96 13.91
CA PHE A 325 -5.57 14.63 14.58
C PHE A 325 -5.13 15.88 15.35
N GLU A 326 -4.00 15.80 16.05
CA GLU A 326 -3.45 16.96 16.76
C GLU A 326 -3.08 18.09 15.79
N ARG A 327 -2.47 17.76 14.65
CA ARG A 327 -2.19 18.74 13.58
C ARG A 327 -3.45 19.28 12.91
N PHE A 328 -4.51 18.48 12.82
CA PHE A 328 -5.80 18.94 12.34
C PHE A 328 -6.40 19.98 13.28
N GLU A 329 -6.49 19.68 14.58
CA GLU A 329 -7.02 20.59 15.60
C GLU A 329 -6.18 21.88 15.70
N ALA A 330 -4.85 21.74 15.63
CA ALA A 330 -3.91 22.86 15.56
C ALA A 330 -4.11 23.76 14.34
N SER A 331 -4.60 23.21 13.22
CA SER A 331 -4.82 23.96 11.99
C SER A 331 -6.20 24.60 11.91
N THR A 332 -7.20 24.05 12.60
CA THR A 332 -8.56 24.61 12.63
C THR A 332 -8.71 25.73 13.64
N ASN A 333 -7.96 25.69 14.75
CA ASN A 333 -8.12 26.61 15.89
C ASN A 333 -6.88 27.50 16.08
N LEU A 334 -6.38 28.15 15.03
CA LEU A 334 -5.10 28.91 15.08
C LEU A 334 -5.06 29.98 16.19
N SER A 335 -6.17 30.68 16.46
CA SER A 335 -6.24 31.73 17.48
C SER A 335 -6.12 31.16 18.91
N ASP A 336 -6.89 30.10 19.18
CA ASP A 336 -7.09 29.58 20.54
C ASP A 336 -6.07 28.51 20.89
N PHE A 337 -5.46 27.89 19.88
CA PHE A 337 -4.52 26.81 20.10
C PHE A 337 -3.26 27.29 20.83
N GLU A 338 -2.86 28.58 20.72
CA GLU A 338 -1.69 29.10 21.47
C GLU A 338 -1.96 29.27 22.95
N SER A 339 -3.05 30.00 23.22
CA SER A 339 -3.47 30.44 24.55
C SER A 339 -3.97 29.26 25.38
N SER A 340 -4.39 28.22 24.69
CA SER A 340 -4.76 26.96 25.29
C SER A 340 -3.62 26.38 26.14
N PRO A 341 -3.87 26.13 27.45
CA PRO A 341 -2.87 25.59 28.35
C PRO A 341 -2.42 24.20 27.89
N SER A 342 -1.26 23.75 28.39
CA SER A 342 -0.66 22.45 28.06
C SER A 342 -1.59 21.21 28.19
N LYS A 343 -2.76 21.37 28.82
CA LYS A 343 -3.85 20.41 28.96
C LYS A 343 -4.33 19.82 27.62
N TYR A 344 -4.31 20.57 26.51
CA TYR A 344 -4.78 20.02 25.22
C TYR A 344 -3.85 18.93 24.66
N GLY A 345 -2.54 19.03 24.90
CA GLY A 345 -1.60 17.97 24.52
C GLY A 345 -1.87 16.65 25.25
N TRP A 346 -2.31 16.73 26.52
CA TRP A 346 -2.63 15.54 27.32
C TRP A 346 -3.81 14.74 26.80
N LYS A 347 -4.84 15.40 26.24
CA LYS A 347 -5.98 14.73 25.59
C LYS A 347 -5.49 13.76 24.50
N PHE A 348 -4.59 14.20 23.63
CA PHE A 348 -4.03 13.36 22.57
C PHE A 348 -3.15 12.24 23.10
N ILE A 349 -2.35 12.49 24.14
CA ILE A 349 -1.53 11.45 24.78
C ILE A 349 -2.42 10.36 25.39
N ILE A 350 -3.47 10.75 26.14
CA ILE A 350 -4.41 9.80 26.75
C ILE A 350 -5.10 8.98 25.66
N LEU A 351 -5.60 9.65 24.60
CA LEU A 351 -6.21 8.97 23.45
C LEU A 351 -5.23 7.96 22.81
N HIS A 352 -3.98 8.36 22.60
CA HIS A 352 -2.93 7.50 22.04
C HIS A 352 -2.70 6.24 22.89
N ILE A 353 -2.56 6.40 24.21
CA ILE A 353 -2.33 5.28 25.13
C ILE A 353 -3.55 4.34 25.15
N ILE A 354 -4.77 4.87 25.20
CA ILE A 354 -6.00 4.06 25.15
C ILE A 354 -6.07 3.26 23.84
N LEU A 355 -5.83 3.90 22.69
CA LEU A 355 -5.84 3.22 21.39
C LEU A 355 -4.75 2.14 21.30
N THR A 356 -3.57 2.42 21.88
CA THR A 356 -2.46 1.45 21.93
C THR A 356 -2.83 0.23 22.78
N LEU A 357 -3.33 0.46 24.00
CA LEU A 357 -3.74 -0.62 24.91
C LEU A 357 -4.88 -1.45 24.33
N LEU A 358 -5.87 -0.81 23.68
CA LEU A 358 -6.96 -1.50 23.02
C LEU A 358 -6.47 -2.39 21.88
N GLY A 359 -5.59 -1.88 21.01
CA GLY A 359 -5.04 -2.67 19.91
C GLY A 359 -4.20 -3.85 20.41
N VAL A 360 -3.34 -3.63 21.40
CA VAL A 360 -2.55 -4.71 22.02
C VAL A 360 -3.45 -5.74 22.69
N TYR A 361 -4.50 -5.31 23.39
CA TYR A 361 -5.46 -6.23 24.00
C TYR A 361 -6.12 -7.13 22.95
N VAL A 362 -6.54 -6.58 21.81
CA VAL A 362 -7.10 -7.37 20.70
C VAL A 362 -6.06 -8.36 20.14
N ASP A 363 -4.81 -7.94 19.98
CA ASP A 363 -3.72 -8.80 19.51
C ASP A 363 -3.36 -9.93 20.50
N MET A 364 -3.41 -9.65 21.80
CA MET A 364 -3.17 -10.65 22.84
C MET A 364 -4.35 -11.63 22.97
N TRP A 365 -5.59 -11.13 22.91
CA TRP A 365 -6.78 -11.94 23.10
C TRP A 365 -6.97 -12.99 21.99
N LYS A 366 -6.60 -12.66 20.75
CA LYS A 366 -6.62 -13.61 19.63
C LYS A 366 -5.50 -14.64 19.70
N TYR A 367 -4.51 -14.44 20.56
CA TYR A 367 -3.29 -15.23 20.61
C TYR A 367 -3.52 -16.55 21.35
N GLY A 368 -3.53 -17.66 20.61
CA GLY A 368 -3.73 -19.00 21.17
C GLY A 368 -3.41 -20.07 20.14
N PHE A 369 -2.48 -20.96 20.46
CA PHE A 369 -2.16 -22.11 19.61
C PHE A 369 -2.62 -23.39 20.32
N PRO A 370 -3.41 -24.25 19.65
CA PRO A 370 -3.85 -25.52 20.24
C PRO A 370 -2.69 -26.50 20.46
N ALA A 371 -1.57 -26.31 19.75
CA ALA A 371 -0.37 -27.12 19.85
C ALA A 371 0.88 -26.25 20.11
N ARG A 372 1.97 -26.89 20.54
CA ARG A 372 3.28 -26.22 20.59
C ARG A 372 3.75 -25.91 19.18
N VAL A 373 4.29 -24.71 18.98
CA VAL A 373 4.72 -24.22 17.66
C VAL A 373 6.24 -24.01 17.64
N PRO A 374 6.94 -24.33 16.54
CA PRO A 374 8.39 -24.14 16.45
C PRO A 374 8.78 -22.66 16.38
N HIS A 375 7.84 -21.80 15.97
CA HIS A 375 8.08 -20.37 15.81
C HIS A 375 6.89 -19.56 16.32
N CYS A 376 7.18 -18.48 17.02
CA CYS A 376 6.15 -17.55 17.49
C CYS A 376 5.81 -16.60 16.34
N SER A 377 4.60 -16.74 15.80
CA SER A 377 4.04 -15.89 14.74
C SER A 377 3.04 -14.91 15.36
N ILE A 378 2.88 -13.72 14.76
CA ILE A 378 1.78 -12.77 15.07
C ILE A 378 0.44 -13.38 14.68
N ALA A 379 0.44 -14.28 13.69
CA ALA A 379 -0.74 -14.96 13.20
C ALA A 379 -1.13 -16.16 14.07
N SER A 380 -2.36 -16.12 14.58
CA SER A 380 -2.98 -17.24 15.28
C SER A 380 -4.00 -17.90 14.36
N VAL A 381 -3.99 -19.23 14.29
CA VAL A 381 -4.94 -20.01 13.45
C VAL A 381 -6.38 -19.72 13.86
N LEU A 382 -6.64 -19.63 15.18
CA LEU A 382 -7.97 -19.30 15.73
C LEU A 382 -8.27 -17.78 15.64
N GLY A 383 -7.21 -16.97 15.61
CA GLY A 383 -7.28 -15.51 15.60
C GLY A 383 -7.33 -14.85 14.22
N HIS A 384 -7.57 -15.62 13.15
CA HIS A 384 -7.47 -15.12 11.78
C HIS A 384 -8.43 -13.97 11.47
N ILE A 385 -9.71 -14.12 11.82
CA ILE A 385 -10.74 -13.08 11.59
C ILE A 385 -10.39 -11.76 12.31
N PRO A 386 -10.13 -11.74 13.63
CA PRO A 386 -9.76 -10.50 14.31
C PRO A 386 -8.42 -9.93 13.83
N GLN A 387 -7.47 -10.76 13.39
CA GLN A 387 -6.23 -10.31 12.79
C GLN A 387 -6.45 -9.58 11.47
N HIS A 388 -7.27 -10.13 10.56
CA HIS A 388 -7.62 -9.45 9.31
C HIS A 388 -8.34 -8.13 9.55
N ALA A 389 -9.28 -8.11 10.51
CA ALA A 389 -9.98 -6.89 10.89
C ALA A 389 -9.01 -5.82 11.42
N LEU A 390 -8.07 -6.20 12.28
CA LEU A 390 -7.09 -5.28 12.86
C LEU A 390 -6.07 -4.80 11.81
N ALA A 391 -5.55 -5.70 10.98
CA ALA A 391 -4.66 -5.34 9.87
C ALA A 391 -5.35 -4.37 8.89
N SER A 392 -6.62 -4.62 8.57
CA SER A 392 -7.44 -3.72 7.75
C SER A 392 -7.64 -2.36 8.44
N ALA A 393 -7.87 -2.33 9.75
CA ALA A 393 -7.99 -1.09 10.52
C ALA A 393 -6.69 -0.28 10.52
N TYR A 394 -5.53 -0.92 10.70
CA TYR A 394 -4.22 -0.26 10.61
C TYR A 394 -3.94 0.27 9.22
N PHE A 395 -4.25 -0.50 8.19
CA PHE A 395 -4.16 -0.07 6.79
C PHE A 395 -5.00 1.17 6.52
N LEU A 396 -6.29 1.15 6.91
CA LEU A 396 -7.20 2.28 6.71
C LEU A 396 -6.75 3.50 7.50
N SER A 397 -6.30 3.30 8.75
CA SER A 397 -5.73 4.35 9.58
C SER A 397 -4.51 5.01 8.93
N ALA A 398 -3.61 4.23 8.34
CA ALA A 398 -2.42 4.72 7.65
C ALA A 398 -2.79 5.54 6.38
N LEU A 399 -3.71 5.03 5.55
CA LEU A 399 -4.21 5.76 4.38
C LEU A 399 -4.90 7.07 4.79
N PHE A 400 -5.74 7.02 5.82
CA PHE A 400 -6.41 8.19 6.37
C PHE A 400 -5.40 9.24 6.85
N THR A 401 -4.36 8.81 7.56
CA THR A 401 -3.26 9.67 8.04
C THR A 401 -2.57 10.38 6.87
N ILE A 402 -2.19 9.67 5.81
CA ILE A 402 -1.61 10.29 4.59
C ILE A 402 -2.55 11.32 4.00
N PHE A 403 -3.81 10.93 3.77
CA PHE A 403 -4.82 11.79 3.17
C PHE A 403 -4.99 13.08 3.99
N PHE A 404 -5.11 12.96 5.31
CA PHE A 404 -5.25 14.09 6.22
C PHE A 404 -4.02 14.99 6.20
N CYS A 405 -2.80 14.45 6.33
CA CYS A 405 -1.58 15.24 6.28
C CYS A 405 -1.43 15.99 4.95
N CYS A 406 -1.71 15.34 3.81
CA CYS A 406 -1.68 15.97 2.50
C CYS A 406 -2.70 17.10 2.37
N LYS A 407 -3.95 16.85 2.79
CA LYS A 407 -5.03 17.83 2.75
C LYS A 407 -4.72 19.04 3.63
N LEU A 408 -4.24 18.81 4.86
CA LEU A 408 -3.83 19.85 5.79
C LEU A 408 -2.66 20.67 5.24
N LEU A 409 -1.64 20.02 4.67
CA LEU A 409 -0.49 20.72 4.11
C LEU A 409 -0.90 21.64 2.95
N LYS A 410 -1.78 21.16 2.06
CA LYS A 410 -2.33 21.96 0.95
C LYS A 410 -3.14 23.14 1.48
N ARG A 411 -4.08 22.90 2.40
CA ARG A 411 -4.91 23.95 3.02
C ARG A 411 -4.05 25.02 3.70
N ASN A 412 -3.12 24.61 4.56
CA ASN A 412 -2.30 25.56 5.32
C ASN A 412 -1.39 26.37 4.41
N THR A 413 -0.82 25.74 3.38
CA THR A 413 0.01 26.46 2.39
C THR A 413 -0.82 27.44 1.57
N HIS A 414 -2.07 27.10 1.23
CA HIS A 414 -2.99 28.00 0.55
C HIS A 414 -3.33 29.21 1.42
N VAL A 415 -3.75 28.99 2.66
CA VAL A 415 -4.08 30.06 3.61
C VAL A 415 -2.88 30.99 3.85
N LEU A 416 -1.67 30.43 3.96
CA LEU A 416 -0.44 31.24 4.13
C LEU A 416 -0.14 32.13 2.91
N LYS A 417 -0.51 31.70 1.70
CA LYS A 417 -0.29 32.47 0.46
C LYS A 417 -1.43 33.43 0.13
N ALA A 418 -2.63 33.20 0.69
CA ALA A 418 -3.79 34.02 0.46
C ALA A 418 -3.64 35.38 1.15
N GLU A 419 -4.37 36.38 0.64
CA GLU A 419 -4.48 37.71 1.27
C GLU A 419 -5.07 37.63 2.68
N GLU A 420 -5.86 36.58 2.98
CA GLU A 420 -6.34 36.27 4.33
C GLU A 420 -5.21 36.21 5.37
N SER A 421 -4.01 35.77 4.96
CA SER A 421 -2.85 35.78 5.84
C SER A 421 -2.49 37.18 6.31
N LEU A 422 -2.79 38.24 5.54
CA LEU A 422 -2.53 39.63 5.92
C LEU A 422 -3.45 40.12 7.04
N LEU A 423 -4.62 39.50 7.21
CA LEU A 423 -5.57 39.81 8.29
C LEU A 423 -5.25 39.03 9.58
N MET A 424 -4.43 37.99 9.49
CA MET A 424 -4.02 37.19 10.65
C MET A 424 -3.04 37.96 11.54
N THR A 425 -3.19 37.75 12.85
CA THR A 425 -2.23 38.20 13.86
C THR A 425 -0.86 37.55 13.65
N LEU A 426 0.20 38.16 14.19
CA LEU A 426 1.56 37.62 14.10
C LEU A 426 1.66 36.21 14.71
N SER A 427 0.93 35.97 15.80
CA SER A 427 0.82 34.66 16.47
C SER A 427 0.26 33.59 15.53
N GLU A 428 -0.89 33.86 14.91
CA GLU A 428 -1.55 32.91 14.00
C GLU A 428 -0.68 32.58 12.79
N ARG A 429 0.00 33.59 12.21
CA ARG A 429 0.94 33.36 11.10
C ARG A 429 2.12 32.49 11.52
N TYR A 430 2.67 32.74 12.72
CA TYR A 430 3.75 31.92 13.27
C TYR A 430 3.30 30.47 13.45
N GLN A 431 2.10 30.23 13.99
CA GLN A 431 1.54 28.90 14.13
C GLN A 431 1.29 28.20 12.80
N LEU A 432 0.72 28.92 11.84
CA LEU A 432 0.47 28.38 10.51
C LEU A 432 1.79 27.95 9.84
N SER A 433 2.84 28.76 9.97
CA SER A 433 4.19 28.45 9.50
C SER A 433 4.80 27.25 10.24
N GLU A 434 4.64 27.17 11.56
CA GLU A 434 5.06 26.02 12.37
C GLU A 434 4.37 24.73 11.92
N ASN A 435 3.04 24.77 11.75
CA ASN A 435 2.23 23.65 11.28
C ASN A 435 2.67 23.17 9.89
N ILE A 436 2.89 24.07 8.94
CA ILE A 436 3.39 23.72 7.59
C ILE A 436 4.77 23.06 7.70
N ARG A 437 5.67 23.62 8.52
CA ARG A 437 7.01 23.06 8.72
C ARG A 437 6.94 21.65 9.31
N VAL A 438 6.12 21.45 10.34
CA VAL A 438 5.94 20.13 10.98
C VAL A 438 5.33 19.14 9.99
N LEU A 439 4.28 19.51 9.25
CA LEU A 439 3.65 18.65 8.24
C LEU A 439 4.62 18.25 7.12
N ARG A 440 5.51 19.14 6.68
CA ARG A 440 6.56 18.82 5.69
C ARG A 440 7.59 17.80 6.20
N VAL A 441 7.81 17.75 7.52
CA VAL A 441 8.67 16.74 8.15
C VAL A 441 7.90 15.45 8.41
N LEU A 442 6.66 15.53 8.89
CA LEU A 442 5.83 14.38 9.24
C LEU A 442 5.39 13.59 8.01
N LEU A 443 5.00 14.26 6.91
CA LEU A 443 4.49 13.61 5.70
C LEU A 443 5.43 12.52 5.13
N PRO A 444 6.74 12.75 4.90
CA PRO A 444 7.62 11.68 4.43
C PRO A 444 7.80 10.54 5.44
N ILE A 445 7.72 10.82 6.74
CA ILE A 445 7.78 9.79 7.80
C ILE A 445 6.52 8.91 7.76
N VAL A 446 5.35 9.53 7.59
CA VAL A 446 4.06 8.83 7.46
C VAL A 446 4.00 8.02 6.17
N ILE A 447 4.49 8.58 5.06
CA ILE A 447 4.56 7.84 3.79
C ILE A 447 5.49 6.64 3.92
N SER A 448 6.69 6.80 4.49
CA SER A 448 7.63 5.68 4.64
C SER A 448 7.05 4.56 5.49
N HIS A 449 6.44 4.89 6.63
CA HIS A 449 5.84 3.91 7.53
C HIS A 449 4.66 3.19 6.89
N THR A 450 3.75 3.95 6.27
CA THR A 450 2.61 3.38 5.55
C THR A 450 3.10 2.46 4.43
N SER A 451 4.11 2.86 3.64
CA SER A 451 4.66 2.03 2.58
C SER A 451 5.24 0.71 3.09
N ILE A 452 5.91 0.72 4.23
CA ILE A 452 6.46 -0.50 4.86
C ILE A 452 5.33 -1.42 5.32
N ILE A 453 4.33 -0.88 6.04
CA ILE A 453 3.17 -1.67 6.50
C ILE A 453 2.36 -2.20 5.30
N MET A 454 2.19 -1.38 4.27
CA MET A 454 1.52 -1.75 3.03
C MET A 454 2.20 -2.92 2.34
N GLY A 455 3.53 -2.87 2.22
CA GLY A 455 4.32 -3.97 1.67
C GLY A 455 4.12 -5.27 2.46
N GLY A 456 4.12 -5.17 3.80
CA GLY A 456 3.84 -6.30 4.68
C GLY A 456 2.43 -6.87 4.47
N ALA A 457 1.40 -6.02 4.49
CA ALA A 457 0.01 -6.43 4.31
C ALA A 457 -0.24 -7.05 2.93
N VAL A 458 0.27 -6.44 1.86
CA VAL A 458 0.17 -7.00 0.50
C VAL A 458 0.88 -8.34 0.40
N GLY A 459 2.06 -8.47 1.02
CA GLY A 459 2.75 -9.75 1.13
C GLY A 459 1.88 -10.81 1.81
N PHE A 460 1.29 -10.47 2.96
CA PHE A 460 0.41 -11.37 3.72
C PHE A 460 -0.79 -11.84 2.89
N PHE A 461 -1.50 -10.92 2.23
CA PHE A 461 -2.62 -11.28 1.35
C PHE A 461 -2.16 -12.11 0.14
N PHE A 462 -1.04 -11.78 -0.47
CA PHE A 462 -0.50 -12.56 -1.59
C PHE A 462 -0.20 -14.00 -1.15
N PHE A 463 0.38 -14.19 0.04
CA PHE A 463 0.69 -15.51 0.56
C PHE A 463 -0.57 -16.35 0.80
N ASP A 464 -1.59 -15.76 1.43
CA ASP A 464 -2.87 -16.42 1.66
C ASP A 464 -3.58 -16.77 0.33
N LEU A 465 -3.62 -15.83 -0.61
CA LEU A 465 -4.22 -16.04 -1.95
C LEU A 465 -3.47 -17.08 -2.79
N ALA A 466 -2.15 -17.18 -2.64
CA ALA A 466 -1.33 -18.17 -3.35
C ALA A 466 -1.57 -19.61 -2.85
N GLY A 467 -2.28 -19.78 -1.74
CA GLY A 467 -2.58 -21.09 -1.16
C GLY A 467 -1.32 -21.79 -0.64
N PHE A 468 -0.35 -21.02 -0.13
CA PHE A 468 0.81 -21.61 0.52
C PHE A 468 0.40 -22.33 1.80
N GLN A 469 1.15 -23.38 2.13
CA GLN A 469 0.97 -24.18 3.33
C GLN A 469 1.00 -23.32 4.59
N LYS A 470 0.07 -23.56 5.52
CA LYS A 470 -0.09 -22.74 6.73
C LYS A 470 1.14 -22.82 7.65
N GLU A 471 1.88 -23.91 7.52
CA GLU A 471 3.13 -24.19 8.22
C GLU A 471 4.26 -23.23 7.84
N LEU A 472 4.20 -22.62 6.66
CA LEU A 472 5.20 -21.65 6.16
C LEU A 472 4.88 -20.20 6.56
N TYR A 473 3.72 -19.93 7.17
CA TYR A 473 3.34 -18.58 7.64
C TYR A 473 4.40 -17.92 8.51
N PRO A 474 5.03 -18.59 9.49
CA PRO A 474 5.99 -17.94 10.37
C PRO A 474 7.23 -17.42 9.64
N ILE A 475 7.76 -18.21 8.70
CA ILE A 475 8.93 -17.84 7.88
C ILE A 475 8.56 -16.68 6.95
N PHE A 476 7.38 -16.77 6.34
CA PHE A 476 6.90 -15.73 5.46
C PHE A 476 6.67 -14.43 6.21
N GLU A 477 6.00 -14.48 7.36
CA GLU A 477 5.75 -13.35 8.24
C GLU A 477 7.04 -12.64 8.62
N ASP A 478 8.08 -13.39 9.00
CA ASP A 478 9.40 -12.84 9.30
C ASP A 478 10.04 -12.13 8.11
N THR A 479 9.73 -12.58 6.89
CA THR A 479 10.25 -11.99 5.65
C THR A 479 9.56 -10.67 5.34
N ILE A 480 8.24 -10.60 5.54
CA ILE A 480 7.43 -9.43 5.20
C ILE A 480 7.33 -8.40 6.32
N ASN A 481 7.56 -8.80 7.58
CA ASN A 481 7.46 -7.94 8.74
C ASN A 481 8.71 -7.06 8.88
N LEU A 482 8.80 -6.08 8.00
CA LEU A 482 9.88 -5.10 7.91
C LEU A 482 9.54 -3.79 8.65
N VAL A 483 8.52 -3.77 9.51
CA VAL A 483 8.04 -2.56 10.20
C VAL A 483 9.13 -1.91 11.06
N TYR A 484 10.05 -2.71 11.61
CA TYR A 484 11.20 -2.23 12.37
C TYR A 484 12.19 -1.39 11.52
N LEU A 485 12.19 -1.53 10.18
CA LEU A 485 13.02 -0.70 9.29
C LEU A 485 12.62 0.79 9.36
N GLN A 486 11.43 1.11 9.87
CA GLN A 486 11.05 2.50 10.19
C GLN A 486 12.04 3.16 11.17
N GLY A 487 12.67 2.38 12.06
CA GLY A 487 13.73 2.84 12.96
C GLY A 487 15.00 3.31 12.25
N MET A 488 15.20 2.94 10.98
CA MET A 488 16.24 3.52 10.12
C MET A 488 15.70 4.69 9.29
N ALA A 489 14.52 4.52 8.70
CA ALA A 489 13.93 5.49 7.78
C ALA A 489 13.69 6.85 8.46
N MET A 490 13.11 6.85 9.66
CA MET A 490 12.76 8.08 10.36
C MET A 490 13.99 8.94 10.72
N PRO A 491 15.06 8.40 11.36
CA PRO A 491 16.30 9.14 11.60
C PRO A 491 16.94 9.67 10.31
N MET A 492 16.98 8.88 9.24
CA MET A 492 17.56 9.30 7.96
C MET A 492 16.77 10.46 7.33
N ILE A 493 15.44 10.39 7.32
CA ILE A 493 14.57 11.47 6.84
C ILE A 493 14.81 12.74 7.67
N PHE A 494 14.86 12.60 8.99
CA PHE A 494 15.09 13.73 9.90
C PHE A 494 16.45 14.39 9.66
N LEU A 495 17.53 13.61 9.63
CA LEU A 495 18.89 14.11 9.41
C LEU A 495 19.05 14.75 8.03
N SER A 496 18.50 14.14 6.99
CA SER A 496 18.51 14.68 5.62
C SER A 496 17.82 16.04 5.55
N ARG A 497 16.61 16.14 6.13
CA ARG A 497 15.86 17.41 6.19
C ARG A 497 16.59 18.47 7.01
N TYR A 498 17.17 18.09 8.15
CA TYR A 498 17.93 18.99 8.99
C TYR A 498 19.17 19.54 8.26
N ARG A 499 19.94 18.67 7.60
CA ARG A 499 21.12 19.07 6.81
C ARG A 499 20.73 20.01 5.67
N ASN A 500 19.69 19.69 4.90
CA ASN A 500 19.22 20.56 3.81
C ASN A 500 18.78 21.94 4.32
N LYS A 501 18.11 21.99 5.49
CA LYS A 501 17.74 23.28 6.11
C LYS A 501 18.98 24.10 6.49
N ARG A 502 19.97 23.48 7.14
CA ARG A 502 21.23 24.16 7.52
C ARG A 502 22.00 24.67 6.31
N LEU A 503 22.05 23.89 5.23
CA LEU A 503 22.68 24.32 3.97
C LEU A 503 21.95 25.52 3.36
N MET A 504 20.61 25.54 3.39
CA MET A 504 19.83 26.67 2.90
C MET A 504 20.06 27.93 3.76
N GLU A 505 20.05 27.80 5.09
CA GLU A 505 20.35 28.91 6.02
C GLU A 505 21.76 29.46 5.78
N SER A 506 22.76 28.59 5.62
CA SER A 506 24.13 29.00 5.33
C SER A 506 24.25 29.72 3.98
N ARG A 507 23.54 29.26 2.94
CA ARG A 507 23.50 29.96 1.65
C ARG A 507 22.89 31.36 1.78
N ILE A 508 21.77 31.50 2.50
CA ILE A 508 21.13 32.81 2.71
C ILE A 508 22.07 33.76 3.47
N VAL A 509 22.73 33.28 4.53
CA VAL A 509 23.70 34.09 5.28
C VAL A 509 24.86 34.50 4.38
N ASN A 510 25.43 33.58 3.61
CA ASN A 510 26.53 33.89 2.70
C ASN A 510 26.11 34.91 1.63
N THR A 511 24.90 34.79 1.06
CA THR A 511 24.36 35.73 0.08
C THR A 511 24.11 37.12 0.70
N ASN A 512 23.58 37.18 1.92
CA ASN A 512 23.35 38.46 2.61
C ASN A 512 24.66 39.12 3.06
N MET A 513 25.68 38.34 3.41
CA MET A 513 27.01 38.85 3.75
C MET A 513 27.74 39.37 2.52
N SER A 514 27.61 38.70 1.36
CA SER A 514 28.21 39.18 0.10
C SER A 514 27.56 40.48 -0.39
N THR A 515 26.23 40.62 -0.24
CA THR A 515 25.54 41.85 -0.62
C THR A 515 25.72 42.98 0.39
N GLY A 516 26.04 42.70 1.66
CA GLY A 516 26.32 43.74 2.66
C GLY A 516 27.59 44.53 2.36
N THR A 517 28.69 43.85 2.02
CA THR A 517 29.95 44.53 1.63
C THR A 517 29.87 45.20 0.26
N GLU A 518 29.09 44.68 -0.68
CA GLU A 518 28.79 45.35 -1.95
C GLU A 518 27.86 46.57 -1.76
N LEU A 519 26.86 46.52 -0.86
CA LEU A 519 26.03 47.69 -0.53
C LEU A 519 26.83 48.77 0.18
N ILE A 520 27.72 48.39 1.10
CA ILE A 520 28.60 49.33 1.81
C ILE A 520 29.60 49.96 0.83
N ALA A 521 30.21 49.18 -0.07
CA ALA A 521 31.12 49.71 -1.10
C ALA A 521 30.43 50.55 -2.20
N VAL A 522 29.10 50.56 -2.27
CA VAL A 522 28.30 51.38 -3.19
C VAL A 522 27.72 52.62 -2.49
N HIS A 523 27.76 52.68 -1.17
CA HIS A 523 27.25 53.80 -0.37
C HIS A 523 28.32 54.57 0.41
N ASP A 524 29.51 54.00 0.59
CA ASP A 524 30.76 54.73 0.90
C ASP A 524 31.50 55.06 -0.41
#